data_AF-A0A2N2G6J0-F1
#
_entry.id   AF-A0A2N2G6J0-F1
#
_cell.length_a   1.000
_cell.length_b   1.000
_cell.length_c   1.000
_cell.angle_alpha   90.00
_cell.angle_beta   90.00
_cell.angle_gamma   90.00
#
_symmetry.space_group_name_H-M   'P 1'
#
loop_
_entity.id
_entity.type
_entity.pdbx_description
1 polymer ?
#
loop_
_entity_poly.entity_id
_entity_poly.type
_entity_poly.pdbx_seq_one_letter_code
_entity_poly.pdbx_strand_id
1 'polypeptide(L)'
;MDGMLDVSVLLDEYLEDANGHVDAVEVSLMELEKRWTGGVFDENLLTLLLGSLHTLKGNSGMMGFTSVQQYVHKLESALKNLQEGIVPVSSAVFEGLYTAVSALRSNFSRLAANHKAPIEFSDEMSALELLFFNKDSVPESLPSGNQPQAQLNARGTDVSYITQKSSTLKVSFEKLDELLNLVGELVIHRTALNTLEKRLQEKITDRVLLEAFSEASQLIGKSSADLREAIMKARMLPIKSVFQRFQRLVRDNSHKSGKEIHLKFEGEETELDKTVIDEIGEPLLHLIRNAVDHGVESKDERRRAGKSPAGTITLKACHESNHIVIAVEDDGCGMDAEKIRRSAAAKGLISLEEAQGLSEQESLQLLFLPGFSTSSKVTETSGRGIGLDVVKKIVTSLNGMIEISGKPEKGSRFTIKLPLTLAIITALMVDVADETFAIPLSGVLESIRVQSSEIHEVGGSEVINLRERLLPIHRLDSFFWHKNSDSRDYEYIVVVGSGDKRGGLVVDRLIGQQEIVIKALDDYLGDLPGISGGTVLGDGNISMIVDIGSILSGGKS
;
A
#
# COMPACT_ATOMS: atom_id res chain seq x y z
N MET A 1 11.40 -5.21 -30.56
CA MET A 1 12.01 -3.95 -30.14
C MET A 1 13.20 -4.32 -29.29
N ASP A 2 14.37 -3.79 -29.62
CA ASP A 2 15.64 -4.10 -28.95
C ASP A 2 15.52 -3.90 -27.43
N GLY A 3 15.74 -4.98 -26.68
CA GLY A 3 15.83 -4.98 -25.23
C GLY A 3 17.17 -4.42 -24.78
N MET A 4 17.35 -3.10 -24.95
CA MET A 4 18.42 -2.37 -24.31
C MET A 4 17.92 -2.01 -22.90
N LEU A 5 18.32 -2.80 -21.89
CA LEU A 5 18.23 -2.41 -20.47
C LEU A 5 18.74 -0.96 -20.36
N ASP A 6 17.89 -0.07 -19.85
CA ASP A 6 18.26 1.33 -19.70
C ASP A 6 19.38 1.41 -18.65
N VAL A 7 20.60 1.67 -19.12
CA VAL A 7 21.82 1.72 -18.30
C VAL A 7 21.69 2.73 -17.16
N SER A 8 20.79 3.73 -17.30
CA SER A 8 20.49 4.70 -16.24
C SER A 8 19.73 4.06 -15.06
N VAL A 9 18.77 3.17 -15.33
CA VAL A 9 17.98 2.48 -14.29
C VAL A 9 18.86 1.51 -13.50
N LEU A 10 19.72 0.74 -14.19
CA LEU A 10 20.70 -0.14 -13.55
C LEU A 10 21.71 0.63 -12.68
N LEU A 11 22.05 1.85 -13.08
CA LEU A 11 22.95 2.71 -12.33
C LEU A 11 22.28 3.27 -11.07
N ASP A 12 21.01 3.67 -11.15
CA ASP A 12 20.26 4.16 -10.00
C ASP A 12 20.02 3.05 -8.96
N GLU A 13 19.67 1.83 -9.40
CA GLU A 13 19.56 0.65 -8.52
C GLU A 13 20.90 0.31 -7.84
N TYR A 14 22.01 0.34 -8.60
CA TYR A 14 23.34 0.16 -8.02
C TYR A 14 23.66 1.22 -6.98
N LEU A 15 23.33 2.50 -7.25
CA LEU A 15 23.62 3.59 -6.33
C LEU A 15 22.79 3.50 -5.04
N GLU A 16 21.54 3.06 -5.12
CA GLU A 16 20.70 2.81 -3.94
C GLU A 16 21.30 1.69 -3.06
N ASP A 17 21.64 0.55 -3.67
CA ASP A 17 22.25 -0.58 -2.96
C ASP A 17 23.63 -0.23 -2.39
N ALA A 18 24.46 0.49 -3.16
CA ALA A 18 25.79 0.93 -2.73
C ALA A 18 25.72 1.89 -1.54
N ASN A 19 24.77 2.84 -1.54
CA ASN A 19 24.55 3.73 -0.39
C ASN A 19 24.05 2.96 0.84
N GLY A 20 23.19 1.95 0.65
CA GLY A 20 22.75 1.07 1.75
C GLY A 20 23.92 0.31 2.40
N HIS A 21 24.88 -0.15 1.61
CA HIS A 21 26.11 -0.77 2.13
C HIS A 21 27.01 0.23 2.85
N VAL A 22 27.14 1.46 2.34
CA VAL A 22 27.89 2.54 3.00
C VAL A 22 27.28 2.91 4.36
N ASP A 23 25.95 3.05 4.43
CA ASP A 23 25.23 3.30 5.70
C ASP A 23 25.49 2.19 6.73
N ALA A 24 25.44 0.92 6.28
CA ALA A 24 25.73 -0.22 7.16
C ALA A 24 27.18 -0.22 7.68
N VAL A 25 28.14 0.16 6.83
CA VAL A 25 29.56 0.31 7.22
C VAL A 25 29.73 1.43 8.24
N GLU A 26 29.12 2.60 8.04
CA GLU A 26 29.23 3.73 8.97
C GLU A 26 28.66 3.39 10.36
N VAL A 27 27.49 2.78 10.41
CA VAL A 27 26.87 2.34 11.68
C VAL A 27 27.75 1.30 12.38
N SER A 28 28.26 0.31 11.64
CA SER A 28 29.13 -0.72 12.22
C SER A 28 30.45 -0.14 12.72
N LEU A 29 31.02 0.83 11.99
CA LEU A 29 32.26 1.52 12.36
C LEU A 29 32.07 2.37 13.63
N MET A 30 30.93 3.06 13.75
CA MET A 30 30.57 3.82 14.94
C MET A 30 30.40 2.94 16.18
N GLU A 31 29.74 1.80 16.02
CA GLU A 31 29.58 0.86 17.14
C GLU A 31 30.91 0.21 17.51
N LEU A 32 31.76 -0.07 16.52
CA LEU A 32 33.12 -0.57 16.73
C LEU A 32 33.99 0.41 17.51
N GLU A 33 33.93 1.70 17.19
CA GLU A 33 34.65 2.76 17.91
C GLU A 33 34.15 2.91 19.35
N LYS A 34 32.82 2.91 19.57
CA LYS A 34 32.23 3.05 20.92
C LYS A 34 32.56 1.89 21.85
N ARG A 35 32.54 0.67 21.31
CA ARG A 35 32.81 -0.56 22.08
C ARG A 35 34.31 -0.81 22.27
N TRP A 36 35.15 -0.02 21.61
CA TRP A 36 36.58 -0.08 21.80
C TRP A 36 36.99 0.57 23.13
N THR A 37 36.94 -0.23 24.21
CA THR A 37 37.53 0.09 25.51
C THR A 37 38.56 -0.95 25.88
N GLY A 38 39.85 -0.64 25.68
CA GLY A 38 40.94 -1.45 26.26
C GLY A 38 41.40 -2.67 25.46
N GLY A 39 41.29 -2.65 24.12
CA GLY A 39 42.04 -3.56 23.25
C GLY A 39 41.36 -4.88 22.85
N VAL A 40 40.04 -5.03 23.04
CA VAL A 40 39.29 -6.19 22.54
C VAL A 40 38.24 -5.72 21.54
N PHE A 41 38.28 -6.26 20.32
CA PHE A 41 37.28 -6.01 19.29
C PHE A 41 36.09 -6.95 19.44
N ASP A 42 34.89 -6.46 19.11
CA ASP A 42 33.75 -7.33 18.84
C ASP A 42 33.91 -7.94 17.44
N GLU A 43 34.39 -9.19 17.38
CA GLU A 43 34.62 -9.91 16.12
C GLU A 43 33.37 -9.99 15.23
N ASN A 44 32.17 -9.94 15.83
CA ASN A 44 30.92 -9.96 15.07
C ASN A 44 30.71 -8.64 14.32
N LEU A 45 31.03 -7.50 14.93
CA LEU A 45 30.92 -6.19 14.28
C LEU A 45 31.93 -6.05 13.14
N LEU A 46 33.17 -6.51 13.33
CA LEU A 46 34.17 -6.55 12.26
C LEU A 46 33.72 -7.44 11.10
N THR A 47 33.12 -8.61 11.39
CA THR A 47 32.61 -9.52 10.36
C THR A 47 31.47 -8.88 9.54
N LEU A 48 30.55 -8.17 10.19
CA LEU A 48 29.47 -7.44 9.51
C LEU A 48 29.98 -6.31 8.63
N LEU A 49 30.97 -5.57 9.13
CA LEU A 49 31.60 -4.47 8.41
C LEU A 49 32.34 -4.99 7.16
N LEU A 50 33.17 -6.03 7.32
CA LEU A 50 33.85 -6.69 6.19
C LEU A 50 32.87 -7.30 5.19
N GLY A 51 31.76 -7.90 5.64
CA GLY A 51 30.73 -8.46 4.76
C GLY A 51 30.03 -7.40 3.91
N SER A 52 29.77 -6.22 4.47
CA SER A 52 29.16 -5.10 3.75
C SER A 52 30.11 -4.56 2.67
N LEU A 53 31.40 -4.40 2.99
CA LEU A 53 32.42 -4.01 2.01
C LEU A 53 32.63 -5.08 0.93
N HIS A 54 32.58 -6.36 1.28
CA HIS A 54 32.73 -7.47 0.33
C HIS A 54 31.63 -7.46 -0.73
N THR A 55 30.39 -7.24 -0.29
CA THR A 55 29.23 -7.15 -1.18
C THR A 55 29.33 -5.91 -2.07
N LEU A 56 29.65 -4.75 -1.49
CA LEU A 56 29.86 -3.50 -2.23
C LEU A 56 30.95 -3.64 -3.31
N LYS A 57 32.07 -4.31 -2.99
CA LYS A 57 33.14 -4.60 -3.94
C LYS A 57 32.67 -5.48 -5.10
N GLY A 58 31.91 -6.53 -4.80
CA GLY A 58 31.34 -7.43 -5.79
C GLY A 58 30.41 -6.70 -6.76
N ASN A 59 29.45 -5.94 -6.21
CA ASN A 59 28.47 -5.19 -6.99
C ASN A 59 29.13 -4.11 -7.86
N SER A 60 30.12 -3.41 -7.31
CA SER A 60 30.91 -2.41 -8.05
C SER A 60 31.71 -3.03 -9.20
N GLY A 61 32.26 -4.23 -8.99
CA GLY A 61 32.96 -4.99 -10.04
C GLY A 61 32.02 -5.43 -11.17
N MET A 62 30.81 -5.89 -10.84
CA MET A 62 29.79 -6.26 -11.83
C MET A 62 29.33 -5.06 -12.68
N MET A 63 29.23 -3.88 -12.08
CA MET A 63 28.89 -2.63 -12.77
C MET A 63 30.06 -2.00 -13.54
N GLY A 64 31.26 -2.58 -13.45
CA GLY A 64 32.46 -2.08 -14.14
C GLY A 64 33.13 -0.87 -13.46
N PHE A 65 32.73 -0.51 -12.24
CA PHE A 65 33.35 0.56 -11.44
C PHE A 65 34.65 0.08 -10.79
N THR A 66 35.70 -0.06 -11.60
CA THR A 66 37.02 -0.56 -11.18
C THR A 66 37.67 0.30 -10.10
N SER A 67 37.54 1.63 -10.17
CA SER A 67 38.04 2.55 -9.13
C SER A 67 37.41 2.28 -7.76
N VAL A 68 36.09 2.06 -7.72
CA VAL A 68 35.36 1.75 -6.47
C VAL A 68 35.77 0.38 -5.95
N GLN A 69 35.84 -0.62 -6.83
CA GLN A 69 36.27 -1.98 -6.47
C GLN A 69 37.66 -1.99 -5.83
N GLN A 70 38.63 -1.27 -6.41
CA GLN A 70 39.99 -1.15 -5.88
C GLN A 70 40.02 -0.43 -4.52
N TYR A 71 39.26 0.65 -4.41
CA TYR A 71 39.20 1.45 -3.19
C TYR A 71 38.56 0.66 -2.03
N VAL A 72 37.42 0.00 -2.26
CA VAL A 72 36.76 -0.85 -1.27
C VAL A 72 37.65 -2.02 -0.85
N HIS A 73 38.40 -2.62 -1.79
CA HIS A 73 39.35 -3.66 -1.46
C HIS A 73 40.46 -3.17 -0.52
N LYS A 74 40.95 -1.94 -0.70
CA LYS A 74 41.93 -1.32 0.21
C LYS A 74 41.34 -1.04 1.59
N LEU A 75 40.09 -0.58 1.67
CA LEU A 75 39.38 -0.47 2.96
C LEU A 75 39.27 -1.84 3.66
N GLU A 76 38.86 -2.90 2.96
CA GLU A 76 38.81 -4.25 3.53
C GLU A 76 40.17 -4.67 4.10
N SER A 77 41.26 -4.43 3.36
CA SER A 77 42.62 -4.73 3.82
C SER A 77 43.03 -3.91 5.05
N ALA A 78 42.67 -2.62 5.11
CA ALA A 78 42.92 -1.77 6.28
C ALA A 78 42.22 -2.32 7.53
N LEU A 79 40.97 -2.78 7.39
CA LEU A 79 40.19 -3.37 8.48
C LEU A 79 40.69 -4.76 8.88
N LYS A 80 41.20 -5.56 7.94
CA LYS A 80 41.87 -6.82 8.25
C LYS A 80 43.17 -6.59 9.02
N ASN A 81 43.97 -5.60 8.64
CA ASN A 81 45.16 -5.22 9.41
C ASN A 81 44.81 -4.78 10.83
N LEU A 82 43.67 -4.12 11.01
CA LEU A 82 43.13 -3.78 12.33
C LEU A 82 42.70 -5.04 13.11
N GLN A 83 42.00 -5.98 12.45
CA GLN A 83 41.57 -7.25 13.02
C GLN A 83 42.75 -8.14 13.45
N GLU A 84 43.81 -8.19 12.66
CA GLU A 84 45.02 -8.98 12.92
C GLU A 84 45.98 -8.30 13.91
N GLY A 85 45.63 -7.10 14.40
CA GLY A 85 46.45 -6.34 15.35
C GLY A 85 47.75 -5.79 14.76
N ILE A 86 47.83 -5.69 13.42
CA ILE A 86 49.00 -5.15 12.70
C ILE A 86 49.09 -3.63 12.86
N VAL A 87 47.94 -2.95 12.94
CA VAL A 87 47.83 -1.50 13.14
C VAL A 87 47.28 -1.22 14.54
N PRO A 88 47.93 -0.35 15.34
CA PRO A 88 47.42 0.01 16.65
C PRO A 88 46.12 0.80 16.52
N VAL A 89 45.11 0.37 17.27
CA VAL A 89 43.81 1.05 17.30
C VAL A 89 43.98 2.41 17.98
N SER A 90 43.56 3.47 17.32
CA SER A 90 43.59 4.84 17.84
C SER A 90 42.46 5.68 17.26
N SER A 91 42.14 6.82 17.87
CA SER A 91 41.15 7.75 17.31
C SER A 91 41.54 8.22 15.90
N ALA A 92 42.83 8.42 15.62
CA ALA A 92 43.32 8.79 14.29
C ALA A 92 43.01 7.71 13.23
N VAL A 93 43.05 6.44 13.62
CA VAL A 93 42.70 5.31 12.75
C VAL A 93 41.20 5.30 12.43
N PHE A 94 40.34 5.53 13.43
CA PHE A 94 38.90 5.63 13.20
C PHE A 94 38.53 6.86 12.37
N GLU A 95 39.12 8.03 12.65
CA GLU A 95 38.96 9.24 11.82
C GLU A 95 39.36 8.99 10.36
N GLY A 96 40.45 8.26 10.13
CA GLY A 96 40.87 7.82 8.80
C GLY A 96 39.83 6.92 8.12
N LEU A 97 39.26 5.95 8.84
CA LEU A 97 38.21 5.07 8.30
C LEU A 97 36.92 5.84 8.00
N TYR A 98 36.48 6.75 8.86
CA TYR A 98 35.31 7.59 8.57
C TYR A 98 35.53 8.49 7.36
N THR A 99 36.72 9.06 7.23
CA THR A 99 37.08 9.86 6.05
C THR A 99 37.02 9.02 4.78
N ALA A 100 37.53 7.78 4.85
CA ALA A 100 37.50 6.86 3.72
C ALA A 100 36.08 6.43 3.31
N VAL A 101 35.21 6.14 4.28
CA VAL A 101 33.81 5.79 4.02
C VAL A 101 33.02 7.00 3.50
N SER A 102 33.30 8.19 4.03
CA SER A 102 32.71 9.45 3.55
C SER A 102 33.08 9.75 2.08
N ALA A 103 34.29 9.36 1.66
CA ALA A 103 34.72 9.51 0.27
C ALA A 103 33.88 8.64 -0.70
N LEU A 104 33.50 7.43 -0.29
CA LEU A 104 32.55 6.60 -1.05
C LEU A 104 31.20 7.30 -1.19
N ARG A 105 30.62 7.75 -0.06
CA ARG A 105 29.33 8.47 -0.03
C ARG A 105 29.32 9.71 -0.93
N SER A 106 30.40 10.49 -0.87
CA SER A 106 30.56 11.70 -1.68
C SER A 106 30.61 11.38 -3.18
N ASN A 107 31.39 10.37 -3.58
CA ASN A 107 31.49 9.96 -4.98
C ASN A 107 30.19 9.36 -5.52
N PHE A 108 29.47 8.56 -4.74
CA PHE A 108 28.15 8.06 -5.13
C PHE A 108 27.11 9.19 -5.25
N SER A 109 27.13 10.17 -4.35
CA SER A 109 26.26 11.35 -4.45
C SER A 109 26.54 12.18 -5.70
N ARG A 110 27.81 12.32 -6.09
CA ARG A 110 28.21 12.98 -7.35
C ARG A 110 27.76 12.21 -8.59
N LEU A 111 27.86 10.89 -8.55
CA LEU A 111 27.41 10.01 -9.64
C LEU A 111 25.88 10.02 -9.78
N ALA A 112 25.15 10.05 -8.66
CA ALA A 112 23.69 10.19 -8.65
C ALA A 112 23.23 11.53 -9.23
N ALA A 113 23.95 12.62 -8.94
CA ALA A 113 23.64 13.94 -9.48
C ALA A 113 24.02 14.09 -10.96
N ASN A 114 25.01 13.34 -11.43
CA ASN A 114 25.47 13.33 -12.81
C ASN A 114 25.98 11.93 -13.17
N HIS A 115 25.17 11.13 -13.86
CA HIS A 115 25.46 9.73 -14.25
C HIS A 115 26.74 9.54 -15.09
N LYS A 116 27.43 10.61 -15.48
CA LYS A 116 28.72 10.60 -16.20
C LYS A 116 29.89 11.13 -15.37
N ALA A 117 29.68 11.44 -14.08
CA ALA A 117 30.74 11.93 -13.22
C ALA A 117 31.84 10.85 -13.06
N PRO A 118 33.12 11.19 -13.28
CA PRO A 118 34.21 10.24 -13.05
C PRO A 118 34.32 9.94 -11.55
N ILE A 119 34.54 8.66 -11.24
CA ILE A 119 34.78 8.18 -9.89
C ILE A 119 36.26 7.86 -9.76
N GLU A 120 36.96 8.65 -8.94
CA GLU A 120 38.39 8.52 -8.70
C GLU A 120 38.65 8.72 -7.20
N PHE A 121 39.63 7.98 -6.66
CA PHE A 121 39.98 7.97 -5.24
C PHE A 121 41.49 8.17 -5.02
N SER A 122 42.18 8.91 -5.89
CA SER A 122 43.65 8.99 -5.87
C SER A 122 44.22 9.52 -4.56
N ASP A 123 43.60 10.56 -4.01
CA ASP A 123 44.05 11.25 -2.82
C ASP A 123 43.67 10.44 -1.57
N GLU A 124 42.45 9.88 -1.56
CA GLU A 124 41.94 9.08 -0.46
C GLU A 124 42.62 7.70 -0.37
N MET A 125 43.04 7.12 -1.50
CA MET A 125 43.80 5.88 -1.52
C MET A 125 45.21 6.10 -0.96
N SER A 126 45.83 7.24 -1.26
CA SER A 126 47.14 7.62 -0.69
C SER A 126 47.03 7.84 0.82
N ALA A 127 45.96 8.46 1.30
CA ALA A 127 45.70 8.67 2.73
C ALA A 127 45.50 7.34 3.50
N LEU A 128 44.72 6.42 2.93
CA LEU A 128 44.56 5.06 3.48
C LEU A 128 45.89 4.29 3.53
N GLU A 129 46.72 4.41 2.49
CA GLU A 129 48.02 3.75 2.45
C GLU A 129 48.97 4.25 3.53
N LEU A 130 49.02 5.58 3.74
CA LEU A 130 49.85 6.18 4.78
C LEU A 130 49.41 5.74 6.19
N LEU A 131 48.11 5.67 6.46
CA LEU A 131 47.58 5.37 7.79
C LEU A 131 47.62 3.88 8.17
N PHE A 132 47.45 2.98 7.20
CA PHE A 132 47.21 1.55 7.49
C PHE A 132 48.30 0.59 6.99
N PHE A 133 49.23 1.07 6.18
CA PHE A 133 50.23 0.22 5.52
C PHE A 133 51.67 0.70 5.70
N ASN A 134 51.88 1.87 6.31
CA ASN A 134 53.22 2.40 6.61
C ASN A 134 53.57 2.21 8.09
N LYS A 135 54.43 1.23 8.41
CA LYS A 135 54.81 0.89 9.80
C LYS A 135 55.55 2.00 10.56
N ASP A 136 56.07 3.01 9.86
CA ASP A 136 56.96 4.04 10.43
C ASP A 136 56.37 5.47 10.45
N SER A 137 55.06 5.66 10.21
CA SER A 137 54.48 7.01 10.28
C SER A 137 52.98 7.02 10.59
N VAL A 138 52.63 7.02 11.88
CA VAL A 138 51.37 7.61 12.34
C VAL A 138 51.71 9.07 12.69
N PRO A 139 51.27 10.09 11.92
CA PRO A 139 51.45 11.46 12.32
C PRO A 139 50.53 11.74 13.52
N GLU A 140 51.13 12.14 14.63
CA GLU A 140 50.42 12.67 15.79
C GLU A 140 49.85 14.04 15.38
N SER A 141 48.55 14.07 15.08
CA SER A 141 47.72 15.21 14.63
C SER A 141 47.67 15.53 13.13
N LEU A 142 46.45 15.42 12.56
CA LEU A 142 46.04 16.08 11.31
C LEU A 142 45.47 17.47 11.63
N PRO A 143 45.67 18.51 10.79
CA PRO A 143 45.16 19.85 11.05
C PRO A 143 43.62 19.89 10.93
N SER A 144 42.98 20.42 11.96
CA SER A 144 41.52 20.61 12.03
C SER A 144 41.04 21.61 10.97
N GLY A 145 40.38 21.11 9.92
CA GLY A 145 39.67 21.92 8.93
C GLY A 145 38.16 21.79 9.13
N ASN A 146 37.55 22.84 9.71
CA ASN A 146 36.11 23.13 9.84
C ASN A 146 35.09 22.06 9.36
N GLN A 147 34.57 21.27 10.30
CA GLN A 147 33.24 20.68 10.21
C GLN A 147 32.19 21.60 10.85
N PRO A 148 31.00 21.77 10.25
CA PRO A 148 29.84 22.30 10.97
C PRO A 148 29.30 21.24 11.93
N GLN A 149 29.41 21.50 13.24
CA GLN A 149 28.83 20.68 14.30
C GLN A 149 27.29 20.69 14.25
N ALA A 150 26.68 19.54 14.03
CA ALA A 150 25.27 19.32 14.35
C ALA A 150 25.16 18.67 15.74
N GLN A 151 24.71 19.46 16.71
CA GLN A 151 24.33 18.98 18.05
C GLN A 151 23.12 18.06 17.96
N LEU A 152 23.23 16.84 18.49
CA LEU A 152 22.09 15.99 18.81
C LEU A 152 22.13 15.65 20.30
N ASN A 153 21.16 16.23 21.02
CA ASN A 153 20.93 16.05 22.43
C ASN A 153 20.56 14.60 22.78
N ALA A 154 21.18 14.11 23.84
CA ALA A 154 20.82 12.86 24.50
C ALA A 154 19.45 12.94 25.18
N ARG A 155 18.58 11.95 24.91
CA ARG A 155 17.62 11.43 25.88
C ARG A 155 17.60 9.91 25.74
N GLY A 156 17.85 9.25 26.87
CA GLY A 156 18.09 7.82 26.94
C GLY A 156 16.86 6.96 26.67
N THR A 157 17.15 5.76 26.21
CA THR A 157 16.30 4.57 26.34
C THR A 157 17.20 3.37 26.50
N ASP A 158 16.88 2.55 27.50
CA ASP A 158 17.54 1.31 27.91
C ASP A 158 17.93 0.40 26.74
N VAL A 159 19.22 0.08 26.64
CA VAL A 159 19.75 -0.93 25.71
C VAL A 159 19.81 -2.26 26.46
N SER A 160 18.65 -2.88 26.68
CA SER A 160 18.52 -4.21 27.28
C SER A 160 17.96 -5.29 26.33
N TYR A 161 18.03 -5.10 25.01
CA TYR A 161 17.36 -6.00 24.06
C TYR A 161 18.20 -6.56 22.89
N ILE A 162 19.53 -6.44 22.87
CA ILE A 162 20.32 -6.97 21.74
C ILE A 162 21.21 -8.15 22.17
N THR A 163 20.57 -9.24 22.59
CA THR A 163 21.14 -10.60 22.55
C THR A 163 20.08 -11.58 22.04
N GLN A 164 19.58 -11.34 20.83
CA GLN A 164 19.00 -12.40 20.00
C GLN A 164 19.66 -12.32 18.62
N LYS A 165 20.20 -13.46 18.15
CA LYS A 165 20.65 -13.64 16.77
C LYS A 165 19.56 -13.14 15.82
N SER A 166 19.70 -11.94 15.26
CA SER A 166 18.86 -11.45 14.19
C SER A 166 19.21 -12.22 12.92
N SER A 167 18.50 -13.31 12.68
CA SER A 167 18.46 -13.99 11.38
C SER A 167 17.52 -13.23 10.45
N THR A 168 17.83 -11.95 10.21
CA THR A 168 17.07 -11.13 9.25
C THR A 168 17.59 -11.41 7.85
N LEU A 169 16.88 -12.27 7.12
CA LEU A 169 17.10 -12.50 5.70
C LEU A 169 16.36 -11.40 4.92
N LYS A 170 17.10 -10.53 4.23
CA LYS A 170 16.50 -9.56 3.30
C LYS A 170 16.10 -10.30 2.02
N VAL A 171 14.82 -10.31 1.71
CA VAL A 171 14.25 -10.90 0.50
C VAL A 171 13.71 -9.75 -0.35
N SER A 172 13.95 -9.78 -1.67
CA SER A 172 13.42 -8.76 -2.57
C SER A 172 11.91 -8.95 -2.75
N PHE A 173 11.18 -7.88 -3.02
CA PHE A 173 9.72 -7.93 -3.14
C PHE A 173 9.26 -8.72 -4.36
N GLU A 174 10.03 -8.70 -5.44
CA GLU A 174 9.74 -9.45 -6.67
C GLU A 174 9.67 -10.95 -6.39
N LYS A 175 10.53 -11.46 -5.50
CA LYS A 175 10.50 -12.88 -5.09
C LYS A 175 9.28 -13.22 -4.26
N LEU A 176 8.83 -12.29 -3.40
CA LEU A 176 7.60 -12.48 -2.64
C LEU A 176 6.37 -12.44 -3.57
N ASP A 177 6.41 -11.60 -4.61
CA ASP A 177 5.36 -11.52 -5.62
C ASP A 177 5.29 -12.80 -6.47
N GLU A 178 6.43 -13.37 -6.88
CA GLU A 178 6.49 -14.70 -7.51
C GLU A 178 5.88 -15.79 -6.62
N LEU A 179 6.20 -15.79 -5.31
CA LEU A 179 5.62 -16.72 -4.36
C LEU A 179 4.11 -16.54 -4.20
N LEU A 180 3.60 -15.30 -4.19
CA LEU A 180 2.17 -15.02 -4.16
C LEU A 180 1.46 -15.52 -5.42
N ASN A 181 2.07 -15.36 -6.60
CA ASN A 181 1.53 -15.93 -7.83
C ASN A 181 1.44 -17.46 -7.76
N LEU A 182 2.48 -18.12 -7.24
CA LEU A 182 2.46 -19.57 -7.01
C LEU A 182 1.38 -19.99 -6.01
N VAL A 183 1.18 -19.21 -4.94
CA VAL A 183 0.06 -19.43 -4.01
C VAL A 183 -1.29 -19.22 -4.69
N GLY A 184 -1.41 -18.24 -5.57
CA GLY A 184 -2.60 -18.02 -6.39
C GLY A 184 -2.93 -19.23 -7.26
N GLU A 185 -1.94 -19.78 -7.97
CA GLU A 185 -2.09 -21.02 -8.75
C GLU A 185 -2.44 -22.22 -7.84
N LEU A 186 -1.88 -22.29 -6.62
CA LEU A 186 -2.24 -23.32 -5.64
C LEU A 186 -3.70 -23.21 -5.18
N VAL A 187 -4.24 -22.00 -5.01
CA VAL A 187 -5.66 -21.76 -4.70
C VAL A 187 -6.55 -22.23 -5.86
N ILE A 188 -6.13 -21.99 -7.11
CA ILE A 188 -6.83 -22.48 -8.31
C ILE A 188 -6.82 -24.02 -8.33
N HIS A 189 -5.68 -24.66 -8.10
CA HIS A 189 -5.56 -26.13 -8.05
C HIS A 189 -6.37 -26.75 -6.90
N ARG A 190 -6.41 -26.11 -5.72
CA ARG A 190 -7.26 -26.53 -4.60
C ARG A 190 -8.74 -26.48 -4.99
N THR A 191 -9.15 -25.41 -5.68
CA THR A 191 -10.53 -25.29 -6.18
C THR A 191 -10.84 -26.41 -7.18
N ALA A 192 -9.91 -26.70 -8.09
CA ALA A 192 -10.04 -27.81 -9.04
C ALA A 192 -10.23 -29.16 -8.32
N LEU A 193 -9.43 -29.41 -7.28
CA LEU A 193 -9.52 -30.62 -6.45
C LEU A 193 -10.88 -30.74 -5.76
N ASN A 194 -11.41 -29.64 -5.21
CA ASN A 194 -12.73 -29.63 -4.57
C ASN A 194 -13.86 -29.93 -5.59
N THR A 195 -13.75 -29.42 -6.82
CA THR A 195 -14.73 -29.71 -7.88
C THR A 195 -14.66 -31.18 -8.32
N LEU A 196 -13.45 -31.73 -8.41
CA LEU A 196 -13.24 -33.16 -8.69
C LEU A 196 -13.79 -34.03 -7.56
N GLU A 197 -13.58 -33.65 -6.30
CA GLU A 197 -14.12 -34.35 -5.13
C GLU A 197 -15.64 -34.48 -5.20
N LYS A 198 -16.35 -33.37 -5.47
CA LYS A 198 -17.81 -33.37 -5.62
C LYS A 198 -18.27 -34.32 -6.73
N ARG A 199 -17.58 -34.31 -7.87
CA ARG A 199 -17.88 -35.23 -8.99
C ARG A 199 -17.58 -36.70 -8.66
N LEU A 200 -16.55 -36.96 -7.85
CA LEU A 200 -16.20 -38.31 -7.41
C LEU A 200 -17.22 -38.83 -6.40
N GLN A 201 -17.72 -37.99 -5.50
CA GLN A 201 -18.79 -38.37 -4.56
C GLN A 201 -20.07 -38.86 -5.26
N GLU A 202 -20.38 -38.34 -6.46
CA GLU A 202 -21.53 -38.77 -7.25
C GLU A 202 -21.32 -40.14 -7.94
N LYS A 203 -20.07 -40.56 -8.16
CA LYS A 203 -19.73 -41.73 -9.00
C LYS A 203 -19.10 -42.89 -8.22
N ILE A 204 -18.44 -42.62 -7.10
CA ILE A 204 -17.71 -43.62 -6.30
C ILE A 204 -18.56 -44.02 -5.09
N THR A 205 -18.73 -45.32 -4.90
CA THR A 205 -19.45 -45.87 -3.73
C THR A 205 -18.54 -46.16 -2.54
N ASP A 206 -17.22 -46.26 -2.77
CA ASP A 206 -16.23 -46.51 -1.72
C ASP A 206 -16.08 -45.28 -0.81
N ARG A 207 -16.76 -45.34 0.34
CA ARG A 207 -16.78 -44.27 1.32
C ARG A 207 -15.43 -44.06 1.99
N VAL A 208 -14.64 -45.11 2.19
CA VAL A 208 -13.34 -45.02 2.87
C VAL A 208 -12.35 -44.27 1.99
N LEU A 209 -12.33 -44.56 0.69
CA LEU A 209 -11.50 -43.84 -0.26
C LEU A 209 -11.92 -42.37 -0.39
N LEU A 210 -13.23 -42.09 -0.44
CA LEU A 210 -13.74 -40.72 -0.49
C LEU A 210 -13.40 -39.92 0.79
N GLU A 211 -13.52 -40.54 1.96
CA GLU A 211 -13.13 -39.94 3.24
C GLU A 211 -11.63 -39.62 3.27
N ALA A 212 -10.77 -40.59 2.90
CA ALA A 212 -9.33 -40.39 2.84
C ALA A 212 -8.92 -39.30 1.84
N PHE A 213 -9.58 -39.22 0.69
CA PHE A 213 -9.34 -38.15 -0.29
C PHE A 213 -9.79 -36.79 0.24
N SER A 214 -10.95 -36.70 0.89
CA SER A 214 -11.45 -35.47 1.51
C SER A 214 -10.50 -34.97 2.61
N GLU A 215 -10.00 -35.87 3.47
CA GLU A 215 -9.01 -35.54 4.49
C GLU A 215 -7.72 -34.98 3.87
N ALA A 216 -7.19 -35.62 2.83
CA ALA A 216 -6.00 -35.14 2.12
C ALA A 216 -6.24 -33.77 1.47
N SER A 217 -7.40 -33.56 0.84
CA SER A 217 -7.80 -32.28 0.24
C SER A 217 -7.89 -31.17 1.30
N GLN A 218 -8.45 -31.45 2.47
CA GLN A 218 -8.51 -30.52 3.60
C GLN A 218 -7.13 -30.16 4.13
N LEU A 219 -6.21 -31.12 4.26
CA LEU A 219 -4.83 -30.86 4.69
C LEU A 219 -4.09 -29.96 3.70
N ILE A 220 -4.21 -30.21 2.39
CA ILE A 220 -3.65 -29.34 1.35
C ILE A 220 -4.24 -27.94 1.47
N GLY A 221 -5.55 -27.84 1.68
CA GLY A 221 -6.23 -26.56 1.89
C GLY A 221 -5.67 -25.78 3.08
N LYS A 222 -5.44 -26.46 4.20
CA LYS A 222 -4.84 -25.85 5.39
C LYS A 222 -3.40 -25.40 5.14
N SER A 223 -2.55 -26.26 4.61
CA SER A 223 -1.14 -25.92 4.33
C SER A 223 -1.00 -24.79 3.32
N SER A 224 -1.89 -24.73 2.32
CA SER A 224 -1.96 -23.61 1.36
C SER A 224 -2.34 -22.29 2.04
N ALA A 225 -3.30 -22.31 2.96
CA ALA A 225 -3.69 -21.12 3.74
C ALA A 225 -2.57 -20.65 4.69
N ASP A 226 -1.91 -21.58 5.37
CA ASP A 226 -0.78 -21.27 6.27
C ASP A 226 0.40 -20.66 5.48
N LEU A 227 0.70 -21.21 4.29
CA LEU A 227 1.74 -20.68 3.40
C LEU A 227 1.40 -19.27 2.90
N ARG A 228 0.13 -19.05 2.52
CA ARG A 228 -0.38 -17.73 2.12
C ARG A 228 -0.19 -16.71 3.23
N GLU A 229 -0.60 -17.03 4.46
CA GLU A 229 -0.47 -16.12 5.60
C GLU A 229 1.00 -15.76 5.88
N ALA A 230 1.90 -16.74 5.81
CA ALA A 230 3.33 -16.51 6.01
C ALA A 230 3.94 -15.57 4.96
N ILE A 231 3.60 -15.77 3.67
CA ILE A 231 4.09 -14.90 2.58
C ILE A 231 3.49 -13.50 2.71
N MET A 232 2.21 -13.37 3.04
CA MET A 232 1.57 -12.07 3.25
C MET A 232 2.27 -11.29 4.38
N LYS A 233 2.50 -11.92 5.54
CA LYS A 233 3.23 -11.29 6.65
C LYS A 233 4.64 -10.85 6.25
N ALA A 234 5.33 -11.63 5.42
CA ALA A 234 6.65 -11.26 4.93
C ALA A 234 6.65 -10.04 3.99
N ARG A 235 5.52 -9.76 3.31
CA ARG A 235 5.33 -8.61 2.40
C ARG A 235 4.86 -7.35 3.12
N MET A 236 4.34 -7.48 4.34
CA MET A 236 3.80 -6.34 5.08
C MET A 236 4.91 -5.36 5.49
N LEU A 237 4.60 -4.08 5.40
CA LEU A 237 5.44 -2.98 5.84
C LEU A 237 4.63 -2.01 6.72
N PRO A 238 5.24 -1.36 7.71
CA PRO A 238 4.54 -0.36 8.52
C PRO A 238 4.21 0.89 7.70
N ILE A 239 3.01 1.46 7.90
CA ILE A 239 2.57 2.69 7.22
C ILE A 239 3.35 3.94 7.60
N LYS A 240 4.16 3.84 8.66
CA LYS A 240 5.01 4.90 9.21
C LYS A 240 5.75 5.72 8.16
N SER A 241 6.33 5.05 7.16
CA SER A 241 7.07 5.70 6.08
C SER A 241 6.22 6.68 5.27
N VAL A 242 4.95 6.32 5.02
CA VAL A 242 3.97 7.17 4.32
C VAL A 242 3.56 8.35 5.21
N PHE A 243 3.23 8.11 6.48
CA PHE A 243 2.82 9.16 7.40
C PHE A 243 3.92 10.21 7.62
N GLN A 244 5.16 9.77 7.80
CA GLN A 244 6.30 10.68 8.01
C GLN A 244 6.56 11.60 6.80
N ARG A 245 6.33 11.13 5.56
CA ARG A 245 6.44 11.98 4.35
C ARG A 245 5.48 13.17 4.42
N PHE A 246 4.29 13.00 4.98
CA PHE A 246 3.29 14.06 5.07
C PHE A 246 3.60 15.15 6.10
N GLN A 247 4.43 14.88 7.11
CA GLN A 247 4.82 15.91 8.09
C GLN A 247 5.47 17.13 7.43
N ARG A 248 6.40 16.89 6.49
CA ARG A 248 7.10 17.96 5.77
C ARG A 248 6.12 18.76 4.91
N LEU A 249 5.23 18.07 4.20
CA LEU A 249 4.29 18.69 3.29
C LEU A 249 3.22 19.53 4.00
N VAL A 250 2.68 19.04 5.12
CA VAL A 250 1.71 19.79 5.94
C VAL A 250 2.36 21.05 6.49
N ARG A 251 3.62 20.98 6.94
CA ARG A 251 4.37 22.14 7.42
C ARG A 251 4.55 23.19 6.31
N ASP A 252 4.92 22.77 5.10
CA ASP A 252 5.09 23.69 3.96
C ASP A 252 3.77 24.35 3.53
N ASN A 253 2.67 23.59 3.49
CA ASN A 253 1.33 24.13 3.17
C ASN A 253 0.76 25.00 4.30
N SER A 254 1.05 24.68 5.56
CA SER A 254 0.73 25.50 6.73
C SER A 254 1.39 26.88 6.62
N HIS A 255 2.66 26.95 6.22
CA HIS A 255 3.34 28.23 5.97
C HIS A 255 2.73 29.03 4.82
N LYS A 256 2.40 28.37 3.70
CA LYS A 256 1.79 29.04 2.53
C LYS A 256 0.37 29.57 2.80
N SER A 257 -0.43 28.82 3.56
CA SER A 257 -1.82 29.17 3.88
C SER A 257 -1.94 30.10 5.09
N GLY A 258 -0.86 30.30 5.86
CA GLY A 258 -0.86 31.11 7.09
C GLY A 258 -1.62 30.47 8.26
N LYS A 259 -2.00 29.19 8.14
CA LYS A 259 -2.73 28.44 9.17
C LYS A 259 -1.74 27.64 10.01
N GLU A 260 -1.93 27.58 11.32
CA GLU A 260 -1.10 26.75 12.20
C GLU A 260 -1.76 25.39 12.39
N ILE A 261 -1.05 24.32 12.03
CA ILE A 261 -1.61 22.97 11.96
C ILE A 261 -0.68 21.98 12.66
N HIS A 262 -1.26 21.16 13.53
CA HIS A 262 -0.60 20.06 14.21
C HIS A 262 -1.02 18.73 13.57
N LEU A 263 -0.05 17.93 13.16
CA LEU A 263 -0.29 16.62 12.55
C LEU A 263 -0.04 15.53 13.61
N LYS A 264 -1.08 14.74 13.90
CA LYS A 264 -1.05 13.63 14.85
C LYS A 264 -1.12 12.30 14.11
N PHE A 265 -0.32 11.33 14.55
CA PHE A 265 -0.35 9.96 14.03
C PHE A 265 -0.82 8.98 15.09
N GLU A 266 -1.70 8.07 14.70
CA GLU A 266 -2.15 6.94 15.52
C GLU A 266 -2.01 5.65 14.73
N GLY A 267 -1.40 4.62 15.31
CA GLY A 267 -1.21 3.34 14.64
C GLY A 267 -0.24 3.38 13.46
N GLU A 268 0.83 4.18 13.54
CA GLU A 268 1.88 4.26 12.50
C GLU A 268 2.63 2.93 12.29
N GLU A 269 2.58 2.03 13.27
CA GLU A 269 3.14 0.67 13.19
C GLU A 269 2.17 -0.33 12.52
N THR A 270 0.99 0.12 12.08
CA THR A 270 0.06 -0.72 11.33
C THR A 270 0.74 -1.19 10.05
N GLU A 271 0.78 -2.51 9.90
CA GLU A 271 1.34 -3.22 8.75
C GLU A 271 0.37 -3.24 7.57
N LEU A 272 0.84 -2.86 6.38
CA LEU A 272 0.09 -2.91 5.12
C LEU A 272 0.93 -3.55 4.03
N ASP A 273 0.24 -4.08 3.03
CA ASP A 273 0.86 -4.59 1.82
C ASP A 273 1.66 -3.49 1.09
N LYS A 274 2.82 -3.85 0.52
CA LYS A 274 3.67 -2.90 -0.20
C LYS A 274 2.93 -2.19 -1.35
N THR A 275 2.14 -2.92 -2.14
CA THR A 275 1.37 -2.33 -3.24
C THR A 275 0.37 -1.31 -2.70
N VAL A 276 -0.26 -1.62 -1.57
CA VAL A 276 -1.15 -0.67 -0.89
C VAL A 276 -0.38 0.57 -0.43
N ILE A 277 0.80 0.43 0.15
CA ILE A 277 1.64 1.56 0.59
C ILE A 277 2.01 2.48 -0.57
N ASP A 278 2.40 1.89 -1.70
CA ASP A 278 2.85 2.63 -2.87
C ASP A 278 1.67 3.40 -3.51
N GLU A 279 0.47 2.80 -3.55
CA GLU A 279 -0.74 3.40 -4.16
C GLU A 279 -1.53 4.33 -3.23
N ILE A 280 -1.55 4.09 -1.91
CA ILE A 280 -2.39 4.86 -0.97
C ILE A 280 -1.84 6.25 -0.66
N GLY A 281 -0.56 6.50 -0.97
CA GLY A 281 0.12 7.75 -0.68
C GLY A 281 -0.52 8.97 -1.33
N GLU A 282 -0.92 8.87 -2.60
CA GLU A 282 -1.56 9.97 -3.34
C GLU A 282 -2.98 10.28 -2.83
N PRO A 283 -3.89 9.28 -2.65
CA PRO A 283 -5.18 9.46 -1.97
C PRO A 283 -5.08 10.19 -0.63
N LEU A 284 -4.19 9.74 0.26
CA LEU A 284 -4.03 10.35 1.59
C LEU A 284 -3.49 11.77 1.50
N LEU A 285 -2.52 12.01 0.61
CA LEU A 285 -2.00 13.34 0.35
C LEU A 285 -3.11 14.31 -0.06
N HIS A 286 -4.01 13.86 -0.94
CA HIS A 286 -5.12 14.68 -1.41
C HIS A 286 -6.11 15.00 -0.27
N LEU A 287 -6.47 14.01 0.55
CA LEU A 287 -7.35 14.21 1.71
C LEU A 287 -6.74 15.19 2.73
N ILE A 288 -5.44 15.05 3.02
CA ILE A 288 -4.71 15.95 3.91
C ILE A 288 -4.71 17.37 3.34
N ARG A 289 -4.47 17.54 2.05
CA ARG A 289 -4.50 18.85 1.40
C ARG A 289 -5.86 19.51 1.52
N ASN A 290 -6.94 18.75 1.28
CA ASN A 290 -8.30 19.26 1.46
C ASN A 290 -8.58 19.68 2.90
N ALA A 291 -8.09 18.92 3.89
CA ALA A 291 -8.16 19.31 5.28
C ALA A 291 -7.38 20.60 5.58
N VAL A 292 -6.18 20.79 5.00
CA VAL A 292 -5.38 22.02 5.18
C VAL A 292 -6.02 23.23 4.49
N ASP A 293 -6.42 23.10 3.23
CA ASP A 293 -6.87 24.22 2.40
C ASP A 293 -8.30 24.64 2.74
N HIS A 294 -9.20 23.67 2.94
CA HIS A 294 -10.63 23.90 3.12
C HIS A 294 -11.18 23.52 4.49
N GLY A 295 -10.61 22.50 5.16
CA GLY A 295 -11.09 22.04 6.46
C GLY A 295 -10.73 22.97 7.61
N VAL A 296 -9.44 23.11 7.89
CA VAL A 296 -8.92 23.91 9.01
C VAL A 296 -9.14 25.40 8.74
N GLU A 297 -9.79 26.10 9.67
CA GLU A 297 -10.07 27.53 9.54
C GLU A 297 -8.83 28.40 9.86
N SER A 298 -8.87 29.69 9.51
CA SER A 298 -7.81 30.62 9.91
C SER A 298 -7.77 30.85 11.43
N LYS A 299 -6.63 31.34 11.96
CA LYS A 299 -6.47 31.57 13.41
C LYS A 299 -7.57 32.48 13.97
N ASP A 300 -8.00 33.49 13.21
CA ASP A 300 -9.03 34.43 13.64
C ASP A 300 -10.42 33.80 13.63
N GLU A 301 -10.75 33.00 12.62
CA GLU A 301 -12.01 32.25 12.56
C GLU A 301 -12.10 31.22 13.69
N ARG A 302 -11.00 30.49 13.97
CA ARG A 302 -10.94 29.53 15.08
C ARG A 302 -11.15 30.19 16.43
N ARG A 303 -10.54 31.36 16.66
CA ARG A 303 -10.76 32.15 17.88
C ARG A 303 -12.21 32.59 18.05
N ARG A 304 -12.87 33.02 16.96
CA ARG A 304 -14.31 33.38 17.00
C ARG A 304 -15.20 32.18 17.30
N ALA A 305 -14.83 31.00 16.80
CA ALA A 305 -15.53 29.75 17.07
C ALA A 305 -15.17 29.11 18.43
N GLY A 306 -14.31 29.74 19.24
CA GLY A 306 -13.87 29.21 20.55
C GLY A 306 -12.94 27.99 20.47
N LYS A 307 -12.32 27.74 19.31
CA LYS A 307 -11.39 26.63 19.06
C LYS A 307 -9.93 27.02 19.36
N SER A 308 -9.08 26.00 19.52
CA SER A 308 -7.62 26.19 19.63
C SER A 308 -7.08 26.95 18.41
N PRO A 309 -6.13 27.91 18.57
CA PRO A 309 -5.53 28.62 17.44
C PRO A 309 -4.82 27.71 16.42
N ALA A 310 -4.31 26.55 16.88
CA ALA A 310 -3.74 25.52 16.03
C ALA A 310 -4.83 24.49 15.68
N GLY A 311 -5.00 24.21 14.38
CA GLY A 311 -5.83 23.11 13.88
C GLY A 311 -5.14 21.77 14.06
N THR A 312 -5.92 20.70 14.21
CA THR A 312 -5.38 19.34 14.34
C THR A 312 -5.85 18.49 13.16
N ILE A 313 -4.91 17.85 12.49
CA ILE A 313 -5.18 16.78 11.51
C ILE A 313 -4.64 15.48 12.11
N THR A 314 -5.48 14.45 12.20
CA THR A 314 -5.11 13.13 12.71
C THR A 314 -5.13 12.12 11.58
N LEU A 315 -4.01 11.43 11.36
CA LEU A 315 -3.95 10.24 10.53
C LEU A 315 -3.95 9.02 11.43
N LYS A 316 -4.89 8.12 11.20
CA LYS A 316 -5.04 6.89 11.96
C LYS A 316 -5.01 5.69 11.03
N ALA A 317 -4.30 4.64 11.42
CA ALA A 317 -4.38 3.34 10.77
C ALA A 317 -4.62 2.26 11.83
N CYS A 318 -5.46 1.27 11.51
CA CYS A 318 -5.66 0.09 12.35
C CYS A 318 -6.15 -1.10 11.54
N HIS A 319 -5.89 -2.31 12.06
CA HIS A 319 -6.48 -3.55 11.56
C HIS A 319 -7.87 -3.76 12.18
N GLU A 320 -8.91 -3.89 11.37
CA GLU A 320 -10.26 -4.26 11.80
C GLU A 320 -10.73 -5.51 11.04
N SER A 321 -10.83 -6.64 11.75
CA SER A 321 -11.26 -7.93 11.20
C SER A 321 -10.42 -8.42 10.01
N ASN A 322 -10.86 -8.18 8.78
CA ASN A 322 -10.20 -8.56 7.52
C ASN A 322 -9.85 -7.35 6.64
N HIS A 323 -9.95 -6.15 7.21
CA HIS A 323 -9.68 -4.90 6.51
C HIS A 323 -8.65 -4.08 7.27
N ILE A 324 -7.87 -3.32 6.53
CA ILE A 324 -7.08 -2.22 7.06
C ILE A 324 -7.92 -0.97 6.95
N VAL A 325 -8.11 -0.27 8.06
CA VAL A 325 -8.87 0.97 8.14
C VAL A 325 -7.89 2.13 8.31
N ILE A 326 -7.91 3.06 7.37
CA ILE A 326 -7.12 4.28 7.39
C ILE A 326 -8.08 5.46 7.48
N ALA A 327 -7.92 6.32 8.48
CA ALA A 327 -8.74 7.50 8.66
C ALA A 327 -7.92 8.80 8.61
N VAL A 328 -8.48 9.80 7.94
CA VAL A 328 -7.99 11.18 7.91
C VAL A 328 -9.03 12.07 8.58
N GLU A 329 -8.67 12.68 9.70
CA GLU A 329 -9.57 13.48 10.53
C GLU A 329 -9.05 14.89 10.69
N ASP A 330 -9.93 15.87 10.63
CA ASP A 330 -9.63 17.28 10.94
C ASP A 330 -10.60 17.81 12.00
N ASP A 331 -10.19 18.84 12.76
CA ASP A 331 -11.03 19.56 13.73
C ASP A 331 -11.56 20.90 13.19
N GLY A 332 -11.63 21.02 11.86
CA GLY A 332 -11.92 22.24 11.13
C GLY A 332 -13.41 22.61 11.09
N CYS A 333 -13.80 23.37 10.07
CA CYS A 333 -15.18 23.85 9.92
C CYS A 333 -16.20 22.73 9.68
N GLY A 334 -15.72 21.52 9.37
CA GLY A 334 -16.56 20.37 9.03
C GLY A 334 -17.33 20.56 7.73
N MET A 335 -18.35 19.73 7.56
CA MET A 335 -19.11 19.63 6.32
C MET A 335 -20.57 20.00 6.55
N ASP A 336 -21.09 20.86 5.69
CA ASP A 336 -22.50 21.27 5.68
C ASP A 336 -23.24 20.54 4.55
N ALA A 337 -24.00 19.51 4.93
CA ALA A 337 -24.79 18.70 4.01
C ALA A 337 -25.80 19.54 3.19
N GLU A 338 -26.38 20.58 3.81
CA GLU A 338 -27.31 21.51 3.16
C GLU A 338 -26.62 22.34 2.08
N LYS A 339 -25.43 22.84 2.39
CA LYS A 339 -24.64 23.59 1.42
C LYS A 339 -24.18 22.71 0.25
N ILE A 340 -23.78 21.47 0.54
CA ILE A 340 -23.32 20.51 -0.48
C ILE A 340 -24.46 20.16 -1.44
N ARG A 341 -25.64 19.76 -0.93
CA ARG A 341 -26.79 19.41 -1.79
C ARG A 341 -27.29 20.58 -2.63
N ARG A 342 -27.34 21.79 -2.07
CA ARG A 342 -27.70 23.00 -2.84
C ARG A 342 -26.68 23.31 -3.91
N SER A 343 -25.38 23.15 -3.61
CA SER A 343 -24.32 23.35 -4.59
C SER A 343 -24.40 22.30 -5.72
N ALA A 344 -24.72 21.06 -5.42
CA ALA A 344 -24.86 19.99 -6.42
C ALA A 344 -26.06 20.25 -7.34
N ALA A 345 -27.21 20.63 -6.78
CA ALA A 345 -28.39 21.00 -7.55
C ALA A 345 -28.15 22.24 -8.42
N ALA A 346 -27.49 23.28 -7.89
CA ALA A 346 -27.18 24.50 -8.64
C ALA A 346 -26.22 24.24 -9.82
N LYS A 347 -25.36 23.23 -9.72
CA LYS A 347 -24.46 22.80 -10.80
C LYS A 347 -25.10 21.78 -11.77
N GLY A 348 -26.36 21.40 -11.55
CA GLY A 348 -27.08 20.46 -12.41
C GLY A 348 -26.60 19.01 -12.32
N LEU A 349 -25.86 18.65 -11.27
CA LEU A 349 -25.39 17.27 -11.06
C LEU A 349 -26.49 16.35 -10.52
N ILE A 350 -27.49 16.93 -9.84
CA ILE A 350 -28.68 16.27 -9.33
C ILE A 350 -29.88 17.20 -9.51
N SER A 351 -31.09 16.65 -9.56
CA SER A 351 -32.32 17.43 -9.59
C SER A 351 -32.64 18.06 -8.22
N LEU A 352 -33.49 19.10 -8.22
CA LEU A 352 -33.94 19.75 -6.98
C LEU A 352 -34.78 18.81 -6.10
N GLU A 353 -35.56 17.91 -6.71
CA GLU A 353 -36.36 16.92 -5.99
C GLU A 353 -35.45 15.87 -5.33
N GLU A 354 -34.46 15.35 -6.04
CA GLU A 354 -33.45 14.45 -5.47
C GLU A 354 -32.72 15.12 -4.31
N ALA A 355 -32.27 16.36 -4.48
CA ALA A 355 -31.55 17.09 -3.43
C ALA A 355 -32.34 17.24 -2.12
N GLN A 356 -33.67 17.35 -2.19
CA GLN A 356 -34.54 17.44 -1.01
C GLN A 356 -34.75 16.09 -0.32
N GLY A 357 -34.67 14.99 -1.06
CA GLY A 357 -34.85 13.63 -0.55
C GLY A 357 -33.61 13.02 0.12
N LEU A 358 -32.42 13.58 -0.12
CA LEU A 358 -31.16 13.02 0.41
C LEU A 358 -31.04 13.21 1.93
N SER A 359 -30.61 12.12 2.59
CA SER A 359 -30.12 12.17 3.97
C SER A 359 -28.80 12.97 4.08
N GLU A 360 -28.39 13.28 5.32
CA GLU A 360 -27.11 13.94 5.56
C GLU A 360 -25.94 13.15 4.96
N GLN A 361 -25.92 11.83 5.16
CA GLN A 361 -24.82 10.97 4.72
C GLN A 361 -24.76 10.87 3.19
N GLU A 362 -25.91 10.70 2.53
CA GLU A 362 -25.98 10.69 1.06
C GLU A 362 -25.60 12.06 0.47
N SER A 363 -25.94 13.15 1.16
CA SER A 363 -25.52 14.50 0.75
C SER A 363 -23.99 14.64 0.79
N LEU A 364 -23.31 14.05 1.78
CA LEU A 364 -21.85 14.05 1.82
C LEU A 364 -21.22 13.22 0.70
N GLN A 365 -21.86 12.12 0.28
CA GLN A 365 -21.36 11.29 -0.82
C GLN A 365 -21.30 12.03 -2.16
N LEU A 366 -22.09 13.09 -2.34
CA LEU A 366 -22.04 13.96 -3.53
C LEU A 366 -20.65 14.58 -3.75
N LEU A 367 -19.83 14.67 -2.70
CA LEU A 367 -18.45 15.15 -2.80
C LEU A 367 -17.58 14.29 -3.74
N PHE A 368 -17.96 13.02 -3.95
CA PHE A 368 -17.26 12.11 -4.85
C PHE A 368 -17.76 12.16 -6.31
N LEU A 369 -18.71 13.05 -6.64
CA LEU A 369 -19.18 13.19 -8.02
C LEU A 369 -18.09 13.82 -8.90
N PRO A 370 -17.88 13.31 -10.13
CA PRO A 370 -16.90 13.87 -11.06
C PRO A 370 -17.13 15.37 -11.28
N GLY A 371 -16.08 16.16 -11.16
CA GLY A 371 -16.13 17.62 -11.35
C GLY A 371 -16.86 18.39 -10.24
N PHE A 372 -17.28 17.74 -9.15
CA PHE A 372 -17.85 18.45 -8.01
C PHE A 372 -16.77 19.15 -7.17
N SER A 373 -17.04 20.41 -6.85
CA SER A 373 -16.27 21.20 -5.89
C SER A 373 -17.20 22.26 -5.30
N THR A 374 -17.05 22.52 -4.00
CA THR A 374 -17.82 23.57 -3.31
C THR A 374 -17.21 24.97 -3.48
N SER A 375 -16.01 25.09 -4.08
CA SER A 375 -15.36 26.37 -4.32
C SER A 375 -15.89 27.04 -5.60
N SER A 376 -16.13 28.35 -5.53
CA SER A 376 -16.50 29.21 -6.67
C SER A 376 -15.29 29.78 -7.42
N LYS A 377 -14.08 29.65 -6.87
CA LYS A 377 -12.82 30.05 -7.50
C LYS A 377 -12.04 28.81 -7.92
N VAL A 378 -11.66 28.74 -9.20
CA VAL A 378 -10.67 27.80 -9.69
C VAL A 378 -9.32 28.23 -9.12
N THR A 379 -8.78 27.50 -8.15
CA THR A 379 -7.44 27.72 -7.63
C THR A 379 -6.43 27.15 -8.62
N GLU A 380 -5.69 28.03 -9.30
CA GLU A 380 -4.62 27.70 -10.28
C GLU A 380 -3.47 26.84 -9.71
N THR A 381 -3.44 26.61 -8.38
CA THR A 381 -2.43 25.77 -7.72
C THR A 381 -2.72 24.26 -7.79
N SER A 382 -3.84 23.84 -8.36
CA SER A 382 -4.19 22.43 -8.60
C SER A 382 -3.92 22.02 -10.05
N GLY A 383 -2.67 22.13 -10.50
CA GLY A 383 -2.24 21.85 -11.89
C GLY A 383 -2.43 20.41 -12.42
N ARG A 384 -3.27 19.58 -11.78
CA ARG A 384 -3.73 18.28 -12.29
C ARG A 384 -5.23 17.99 -12.09
N GLY A 385 -6.00 18.89 -11.46
CA GLY A 385 -7.46 18.74 -11.34
C GLY A 385 -7.93 17.43 -10.69
N ILE A 386 -7.23 16.94 -9.66
CA ILE A 386 -7.63 15.72 -8.94
C ILE A 386 -8.74 16.10 -7.97
N GLY A 387 -9.96 15.63 -8.20
CA GLY A 387 -11.07 15.76 -7.25
C GLY A 387 -11.14 14.55 -6.31
N LEU A 388 -12.06 14.60 -5.35
CA LEU A 388 -12.35 13.45 -4.47
C LEU A 388 -12.85 12.23 -5.27
N ASP A 389 -13.37 12.43 -6.48
CA ASP A 389 -13.72 11.37 -7.43
C ASP A 389 -12.51 10.50 -7.81
N VAL A 390 -11.34 11.11 -8.03
CA VAL A 390 -10.09 10.37 -8.32
C VAL A 390 -9.64 9.56 -7.11
N VAL A 391 -9.74 10.13 -5.90
CA VAL A 391 -9.46 9.42 -4.65
C VAL A 391 -10.36 8.19 -4.53
N LYS A 392 -11.65 8.33 -4.80
CA LYS A 392 -12.59 7.21 -4.78
C LYS A 392 -12.24 6.15 -5.82
N LYS A 393 -11.84 6.55 -7.04
CA LYS A 393 -11.40 5.61 -8.08
C LYS A 393 -10.19 4.79 -7.65
N ILE A 394 -9.14 5.43 -7.13
CA ILE A 394 -7.92 4.73 -6.66
C ILE A 394 -8.25 3.79 -5.50
N VAL A 395 -9.08 4.22 -4.54
CA VAL A 395 -9.51 3.35 -3.44
C VAL A 395 -10.31 2.16 -3.95
N THR A 396 -11.20 2.37 -4.93
CA THR A 396 -12.04 1.31 -5.50
C THR A 396 -11.22 0.34 -6.34
N SER A 397 -10.19 0.80 -7.07
CA SER A 397 -9.28 -0.08 -7.82
C SER A 397 -8.42 -0.95 -6.92
N LEU A 398 -8.19 -0.53 -5.66
CA LEU A 398 -7.59 -1.36 -4.61
C LEU A 398 -8.63 -2.29 -3.92
N ASN A 399 -9.80 -2.48 -4.53
CA ASN A 399 -10.95 -3.21 -3.96
C ASN A 399 -11.37 -2.68 -2.58
N GLY A 400 -11.07 -1.41 -2.33
CA GLY A 400 -11.39 -0.72 -1.10
C GLY A 400 -12.68 0.07 -1.19
N MET A 401 -13.07 0.64 -0.06
CA MET A 401 -14.21 1.54 0.07
C MET A 401 -13.78 2.79 0.83
N ILE A 402 -14.31 3.94 0.43
CA ILE A 402 -14.12 5.21 1.12
C ILE A 402 -15.45 5.72 1.66
N GLU A 403 -15.48 6.01 2.95
CA GLU A 403 -16.60 6.59 3.68
C GLU A 403 -16.23 8.01 4.11
N ILE A 404 -17.25 8.85 4.26
CA ILE A 404 -17.11 10.24 4.68
C ILE A 404 -18.12 10.55 5.77
N SER A 405 -17.66 11.24 6.81
CA SER A 405 -18.51 11.72 7.89
C SER A 405 -18.01 13.08 8.35
N GLY A 406 -18.91 13.94 8.83
CA GLY A 406 -18.56 15.27 9.28
C GLY A 406 -19.80 16.02 9.72
N LYS A 407 -19.61 16.98 10.63
CA LYS A 407 -20.68 17.90 11.05
C LYS A 407 -20.14 19.32 11.05
N PRO A 408 -20.99 20.33 10.77
CA PRO A 408 -20.56 21.71 10.86
C PRO A 408 -19.89 22.00 12.20
N GLU A 409 -18.78 22.72 12.15
CA GLU A 409 -17.93 23.15 13.27
C GLU A 409 -17.25 22.02 14.07
N LYS A 410 -17.49 20.75 13.75
CA LYS A 410 -16.89 19.58 14.43
C LYS A 410 -15.81 18.88 13.62
N GLY A 411 -15.45 19.44 12.46
CA GLY A 411 -14.48 18.85 11.55
C GLY A 411 -15.05 17.72 10.70
N SER A 412 -14.15 17.01 10.03
CA SER A 412 -14.48 15.98 9.05
C SER A 412 -13.62 14.74 9.24
N ARG A 413 -14.12 13.60 8.80
CA ARG A 413 -13.45 12.30 8.83
C ARG A 413 -13.69 11.57 7.52
N PHE A 414 -12.61 11.26 6.83
CA PHE A 414 -12.58 10.31 5.72
C PHE A 414 -12.07 8.97 6.24
N THR A 415 -12.71 7.87 5.86
CA THR A 415 -12.34 6.52 6.28
C THR A 415 -12.20 5.62 5.07
N ILE A 416 -10.99 5.16 4.81
CA ILE A 416 -10.66 4.22 3.73
C ILE A 416 -10.56 2.84 4.37
N LYS A 417 -11.31 1.86 3.85
CA LYS A 417 -11.21 0.45 4.23
C LYS A 417 -10.66 -0.32 3.04
N LEU A 418 -9.52 -0.96 3.23
CA LEU A 418 -8.83 -1.76 2.21
C LEU A 418 -8.82 -3.22 2.64
N PRO A 419 -8.96 -4.19 1.73
CA PRO A 419 -8.78 -5.59 2.07
C PRO A 419 -7.32 -5.87 2.46
N LEU A 420 -7.10 -6.88 3.30
CA LEU A 420 -5.75 -7.28 3.70
C LEU A 420 -4.91 -7.83 2.53
N THR A 421 -5.57 -8.36 1.50
CA THR A 421 -4.95 -8.93 0.29
C THR A 421 -5.63 -8.40 -0.97
N LEU A 422 -4.84 -7.89 -1.93
CA LEU A 422 -5.37 -7.37 -3.20
C LEU A 422 -5.58 -8.47 -4.26
N ALA A 423 -4.76 -9.53 -4.26
CA ALA A 423 -4.77 -10.54 -5.31
C ALA A 423 -5.81 -11.66 -5.10
N ILE A 424 -6.22 -11.93 -3.86
CA ILE A 424 -7.13 -13.03 -3.51
C ILE A 424 -8.28 -12.45 -2.72
N ILE A 425 -9.51 -12.69 -3.17
CA ILE A 425 -10.71 -12.29 -2.46
C ILE A 425 -11.66 -13.47 -2.32
N THR A 426 -12.58 -13.38 -1.38
CA THR A 426 -13.71 -14.29 -1.30
C THR A 426 -14.88 -13.75 -2.11
N ALA A 427 -15.46 -14.59 -2.97
CA ALA A 427 -16.63 -14.25 -3.76
C ALA A 427 -17.75 -15.30 -3.59
N LEU A 428 -18.98 -14.84 -3.78
CA LEU A 428 -20.14 -15.70 -3.99
C LEU A 428 -20.23 -16.00 -5.49
N MET A 429 -20.05 -17.27 -5.85
CA MET A 429 -20.17 -17.76 -7.21
C MET A 429 -21.65 -17.96 -7.56
N VAL A 430 -22.09 -17.38 -8.66
CA VAL A 430 -23.47 -17.40 -9.14
C VAL A 430 -23.52 -17.71 -10.63
N ASP A 431 -24.53 -18.45 -11.07
CA ASP A 431 -24.81 -18.59 -12.49
C ASP A 431 -25.81 -17.52 -12.92
N VAL A 432 -25.62 -16.99 -14.14
CA VAL A 432 -26.54 -16.08 -14.81
C VAL A 432 -26.56 -16.47 -16.29
N ALA A 433 -27.73 -16.88 -16.78
CA ALA A 433 -27.87 -17.57 -18.06
C ALA A 433 -26.93 -18.79 -18.14
N ASP A 434 -25.98 -18.78 -19.09
CA ASP A 434 -25.04 -19.88 -19.34
C ASP A 434 -23.62 -19.61 -18.79
N GLU A 435 -23.44 -18.54 -18.02
CA GLU A 435 -22.14 -18.07 -17.55
C GLU A 435 -22.09 -17.97 -16.02
N THR A 436 -20.90 -18.19 -15.46
CA THR A 436 -20.66 -18.08 -14.02
C THR A 436 -19.99 -16.74 -13.70
N PHE A 437 -20.53 -16.01 -12.72
CA PHE A 437 -19.99 -14.76 -12.20
C PHE A 437 -19.53 -14.90 -10.74
N ALA A 438 -18.59 -14.05 -10.36
CA ALA A 438 -18.13 -13.89 -8.99
C ALA A 438 -18.62 -12.56 -8.41
N ILE A 439 -19.43 -12.59 -7.36
CA ILE A 439 -19.84 -11.39 -6.62
C ILE A 439 -18.96 -11.27 -5.37
N PRO A 440 -18.16 -10.19 -5.20
CA PRO A 440 -17.32 -10.01 -4.01
C PRO A 440 -18.15 -10.11 -2.72
N LEU A 441 -17.75 -11.00 -1.81
CA LEU A 441 -18.54 -11.28 -0.60
C LEU A 441 -18.59 -10.07 0.35
N SER A 442 -17.60 -9.18 0.29
CA SER A 442 -17.56 -7.92 1.04
C SER A 442 -18.76 -7.01 0.77
N GLY A 443 -19.36 -7.10 -0.42
CA GLY A 443 -20.56 -6.35 -0.79
C GLY A 443 -21.86 -7.14 -0.66
N VAL A 444 -21.84 -8.40 -0.22
CA VAL A 444 -23.03 -9.24 -0.06
C VAL A 444 -23.56 -9.13 1.37
N LEU A 445 -24.84 -8.74 1.51
CA LEU A 445 -25.53 -8.62 2.80
C LEU A 445 -26.30 -9.90 3.16
N GLU A 446 -27.10 -10.41 2.23
CA GLU A 446 -27.85 -11.65 2.37
C GLU A 446 -28.23 -12.21 0.99
N SER A 447 -28.65 -13.47 0.92
CA SER A 447 -29.25 -14.05 -0.30
C SER A 447 -30.63 -14.60 0.03
N ILE A 448 -31.59 -14.34 -0.84
CA ILE A 448 -32.99 -14.72 -0.66
C ILE A 448 -33.51 -15.40 -1.92
N ARG A 449 -34.55 -16.21 -1.74
CA ARG A 449 -35.31 -16.81 -2.84
C ARG A 449 -36.73 -16.27 -2.77
N VAL A 450 -37.20 -15.66 -3.86
CA VAL A 450 -38.52 -15.04 -3.93
C VAL A 450 -39.33 -15.66 -5.06
N GLN A 451 -40.66 -15.66 -4.93
CA GLN A 451 -41.53 -15.96 -6.07
C GLN A 451 -41.53 -14.80 -7.05
N SER A 452 -41.64 -15.09 -8.34
CA SER A 452 -41.72 -14.04 -9.38
C SER A 452 -42.92 -13.10 -9.19
N SER A 453 -43.97 -13.54 -8.49
CA SER A 453 -45.12 -12.71 -8.11
C SER A 453 -44.85 -11.68 -7.00
N GLU A 454 -43.76 -11.86 -6.23
CA GLU A 454 -43.32 -10.91 -5.19
C GLU A 454 -42.47 -9.77 -5.76
N ILE A 455 -42.09 -9.88 -7.03
CA ILE A 455 -41.41 -8.80 -7.76
C ILE A 455 -42.48 -7.86 -8.30
N HIS A 456 -42.35 -6.58 -7.95
CA HIS A 456 -43.26 -5.53 -8.36
C HIS A 456 -42.51 -4.49 -9.18
N GLU A 457 -43.18 -3.88 -10.14
CA GLU A 457 -42.61 -2.77 -10.90
C GLU A 457 -43.14 -1.44 -10.35
N VAL A 458 -42.24 -0.55 -9.93
CA VAL A 458 -42.57 0.78 -9.43
C VAL A 458 -41.71 1.80 -10.15
N GLY A 459 -42.34 2.70 -10.92
CA GLY A 459 -41.62 3.77 -11.63
C GLY A 459 -40.65 3.29 -12.71
N GLY A 460 -40.91 2.12 -13.33
CA GLY A 460 -40.04 1.53 -14.34
C GLY A 460 -38.82 0.79 -13.79
N SER A 461 -38.79 0.54 -12.49
CA SER A 461 -37.77 -0.30 -11.83
C SER A 461 -38.44 -1.47 -11.12
N GLU A 462 -37.86 -2.67 -11.24
CA GLU A 462 -38.29 -3.83 -10.45
C GLU A 462 -37.85 -3.63 -8.99
N VAL A 463 -38.75 -3.93 -8.06
CA VAL A 463 -38.55 -3.83 -6.62
C VAL A 463 -39.14 -5.04 -5.90
N ILE A 464 -38.58 -5.36 -4.74
CA ILE A 464 -39.14 -6.33 -3.80
C ILE A 464 -39.38 -5.67 -2.45
N ASN A 465 -40.36 -6.17 -1.69
CA ASN A 465 -40.52 -5.78 -0.29
C ASN A 465 -39.72 -6.72 0.61
N LEU A 466 -38.58 -6.26 1.11
CA LEU A 466 -37.74 -7.00 2.04
C LEU A 466 -37.85 -6.39 3.45
N ARG A 467 -38.62 -7.05 4.33
CA ARG A 467 -38.85 -6.61 5.73
C ARG A 467 -39.40 -5.18 5.83
N GLU A 468 -40.49 -4.89 5.10
CA GLU A 468 -41.16 -3.58 5.06
C GLU A 468 -40.31 -2.46 4.43
N ARG A 469 -39.33 -2.82 3.60
CA ARG A 469 -38.51 -1.87 2.83
C ARG A 469 -38.52 -2.28 1.36
N LEU A 470 -38.82 -1.33 0.49
CA LEU A 470 -38.68 -1.50 -0.95
C LEU A 470 -37.19 -1.54 -1.30
N LEU A 471 -36.75 -2.63 -1.90
CA LEU A 471 -35.40 -2.83 -2.38
C LEU A 471 -35.44 -2.89 -3.92
N PRO A 472 -34.72 -2.00 -4.64
CA PRO A 472 -34.60 -2.11 -6.09
C PRO A 472 -33.79 -3.36 -6.45
N ILE A 473 -34.21 -4.04 -7.51
CA ILE A 473 -33.52 -5.23 -8.01
C ILE A 473 -33.06 -5.01 -9.44
N HIS A 474 -31.91 -5.57 -9.77
CA HIS A 474 -31.26 -5.51 -11.07
C HIS A 474 -31.03 -6.92 -11.56
N ARG A 475 -31.55 -7.24 -12.75
CA ARG A 475 -31.31 -8.54 -13.37
C ARG A 475 -29.96 -8.55 -14.09
N LEU A 476 -29.07 -9.45 -13.70
CA LEU A 476 -27.72 -9.51 -14.28
C LEU A 476 -27.74 -9.95 -15.74
N ASP A 477 -28.67 -10.82 -16.14
CA ASP A 477 -28.83 -11.26 -17.53
C ASP A 477 -29.19 -10.10 -18.47
N SER A 478 -30.10 -9.23 -18.02
CA SER A 478 -30.55 -8.04 -18.72
C SER A 478 -29.47 -6.97 -18.74
N PHE A 479 -28.70 -6.85 -17.66
CA PHE A 479 -27.60 -5.90 -17.56
C PHE A 479 -26.47 -6.19 -18.56
N PHE A 480 -26.02 -7.44 -18.65
CA PHE A 480 -24.89 -7.81 -19.51
C PHE A 480 -25.28 -8.14 -20.95
N TRP A 481 -26.43 -8.77 -21.17
CA TRP A 481 -26.79 -9.31 -22.49
C TRP A 481 -28.09 -8.80 -23.06
N HIS A 482 -28.82 -7.92 -22.36
CA HIS A 482 -30.14 -7.45 -22.78
C HIS A 482 -31.10 -8.61 -23.15
N LYS A 483 -30.87 -9.79 -22.55
CA LYS A 483 -31.72 -10.97 -22.70
C LYS A 483 -32.60 -11.06 -21.47
N ASN A 484 -33.90 -11.21 -21.68
CA ASN A 484 -34.79 -11.74 -20.65
C ASN A 484 -34.69 -13.26 -20.70
N SER A 485 -34.19 -13.86 -19.62
CA SER A 485 -34.43 -15.28 -19.37
C SER A 485 -35.94 -15.57 -19.26
N ASP A 486 -36.35 -16.80 -19.60
CA ASP A 486 -37.74 -17.23 -19.42
C ASP A 486 -38.15 -17.09 -17.96
N SER A 487 -39.35 -16.56 -17.71
CA SER A 487 -39.88 -16.35 -16.37
C SER A 487 -39.89 -17.66 -15.58
N ARG A 488 -39.14 -17.71 -14.48
CA ARG A 488 -39.10 -18.86 -13.57
C ARG A 488 -40.18 -18.72 -12.49
N ASP A 489 -40.54 -19.82 -11.84
CA ASP A 489 -41.46 -19.79 -10.68
C ASP A 489 -40.83 -19.06 -9.48
N TYR A 490 -39.51 -19.16 -9.34
CA TYR A 490 -38.73 -18.54 -8.29
C TYR A 490 -37.44 -17.95 -8.85
N GLU A 491 -37.02 -16.84 -8.24
CA GLU A 491 -35.78 -16.14 -8.55
C GLU A 491 -34.87 -16.12 -7.32
N TYR A 492 -33.55 -16.21 -7.55
CA TYR A 492 -32.57 -15.98 -6.50
C TYR A 492 -32.13 -14.52 -6.55
N ILE A 493 -32.13 -13.85 -5.39
CA ILE A 493 -31.72 -12.46 -5.27
C ILE A 493 -30.58 -12.36 -4.26
N VAL A 494 -29.43 -11.87 -4.73
CA VAL A 494 -28.30 -11.53 -3.87
C VAL A 494 -28.45 -10.08 -3.45
N VAL A 495 -28.76 -9.84 -2.17
CA VAL A 495 -28.86 -8.50 -1.61
C VAL A 495 -27.46 -7.97 -1.40
N VAL A 496 -27.12 -6.91 -2.11
CA VAL A 496 -25.79 -6.29 -2.10
C VAL A 496 -25.84 -4.85 -1.59
N GLY A 497 -24.70 -4.38 -1.07
CA GLY A 497 -24.53 -3.02 -0.58
C GLY A 497 -23.21 -2.40 -1.04
N SER A 498 -23.27 -1.12 -1.40
CA SER A 498 -22.09 -0.30 -1.64
C SER A 498 -22.31 1.09 -1.01
N GLY A 499 -21.61 1.35 0.10
CA GLY A 499 -21.92 2.50 0.96
C GLY A 499 -23.35 2.43 1.50
N ASP A 500 -24.12 3.50 1.29
CA ASP A 500 -25.52 3.58 1.73
C ASP A 500 -26.52 3.00 0.72
N LYS A 501 -26.08 2.74 -0.53
CA LYS A 501 -26.94 2.15 -1.55
C LYS A 501 -27.06 0.65 -1.33
N ARG A 502 -28.29 0.17 -1.44
CA ARG A 502 -28.63 -1.26 -1.38
C ARG A 502 -29.48 -1.63 -2.58
N GLY A 503 -29.26 -2.83 -3.10
CA GLY A 503 -30.07 -3.39 -4.16
C GLY A 503 -29.99 -4.90 -4.17
N GLY A 504 -30.87 -5.54 -4.93
CA GLY A 504 -30.81 -6.97 -5.21
C GLY A 504 -30.21 -7.23 -6.59
N LEU A 505 -29.33 -8.22 -6.71
CA LEU A 505 -28.91 -8.77 -8.00
C LEU A 505 -29.69 -10.06 -8.23
N VAL A 506 -30.52 -10.09 -9.28
CA VAL A 506 -31.25 -11.31 -9.66
C VAL A 506 -30.30 -12.22 -10.43
N VAL A 507 -30.23 -13.48 -9.97
CA VAL A 507 -29.34 -14.51 -10.50
C VAL A 507 -30.08 -15.83 -10.68
N ASP A 508 -29.54 -16.68 -11.53
CA ASP A 508 -30.20 -17.93 -11.90
C ASP A 508 -30.03 -18.99 -10.82
N ARG A 509 -28.83 -19.05 -10.26
CA ARG A 509 -28.45 -20.06 -9.28
C ARG A 509 -27.32 -19.57 -8.40
N LEU A 510 -27.37 -19.94 -7.13
CA LEU A 510 -26.26 -19.78 -6.19
C LEU A 510 -25.42 -21.07 -6.21
N ILE A 511 -24.14 -20.96 -6.60
CA ILE A 511 -23.21 -22.09 -6.60
C ILE A 511 -22.59 -22.25 -5.21
N GLY A 512 -22.14 -21.15 -4.61
CA GLY A 512 -21.56 -21.12 -3.28
C GLY A 512 -20.39 -20.15 -3.15
N GLN A 513 -19.76 -20.12 -1.97
CA GLN A 513 -18.61 -19.27 -1.69
C GLN A 513 -17.31 -19.90 -2.19
N GLN A 514 -16.43 -19.10 -2.77
CA GLN A 514 -15.11 -19.54 -3.21
C GLN A 514 -14.06 -18.43 -3.02
N GLU A 515 -12.82 -18.83 -2.71
CA GLU A 515 -11.66 -17.95 -2.83
C GLU A 515 -11.24 -17.87 -4.30
N ILE A 516 -11.09 -16.66 -4.82
CA ILE A 516 -10.74 -16.40 -6.21
C ILE A 516 -9.53 -15.49 -6.30
N VAL A 517 -8.70 -15.71 -7.33
CA VAL A 517 -7.56 -14.86 -7.64
C VAL A 517 -8.01 -13.81 -8.64
N ILE A 518 -7.90 -12.53 -8.27
CA ILE A 518 -8.20 -11.42 -9.18
C ILE A 518 -7.06 -11.31 -10.18
N LYS A 519 -7.41 -11.35 -11.47
CA LYS A 519 -6.53 -10.95 -12.56
C LYS A 519 -7.11 -9.69 -13.18
N ALA A 520 -6.29 -8.64 -13.23
CA ALA A 520 -6.66 -7.41 -13.90
C ALA A 520 -6.94 -7.69 -15.38
N LEU A 521 -7.94 -7.02 -15.93
CA LEU A 521 -8.25 -7.07 -17.36
C LEU A 521 -7.30 -6.10 -18.07
N ASP A 522 -6.74 -6.52 -19.21
CA ASP A 522 -5.82 -5.67 -19.98
C ASP A 522 -6.49 -4.35 -20.41
N ASP A 523 -5.72 -3.26 -20.42
CA ASP A 523 -6.17 -1.91 -20.78
C ASP A 523 -6.87 -1.82 -22.15
N TYR A 524 -6.60 -2.78 -23.05
CA TYR A 524 -7.26 -2.88 -24.35
C TYR A 524 -8.77 -3.12 -24.26
N LEU A 525 -9.27 -3.69 -23.16
CA LEU A 525 -10.68 -3.95 -22.93
C LEU A 525 -11.46 -2.70 -22.47
N GLY A 526 -10.75 -1.65 -22.05
CA GLY A 526 -11.37 -0.43 -21.53
C GLY A 526 -12.10 -0.62 -20.20
N ASP A 527 -12.89 0.38 -19.80
CA ASP A 527 -13.74 0.34 -18.61
C ASP A 527 -15.01 -0.45 -18.95
N LEU A 528 -15.18 -1.65 -18.37
CA LEU A 528 -16.32 -2.52 -18.60
C LEU A 528 -17.39 -2.27 -17.52
N PRO A 529 -18.54 -1.66 -17.86
CA PRO A 529 -19.59 -1.40 -16.87
C PRO A 529 -20.02 -2.68 -16.16
N GLY A 530 -20.06 -2.64 -14.82
CA GLY A 530 -20.43 -3.76 -13.98
C GLY A 530 -19.37 -4.86 -13.79
N ILE A 531 -18.15 -4.69 -14.29
CA ILE A 531 -17.06 -5.68 -14.13
C ILE A 531 -15.82 -5.02 -13.51
N SER A 532 -15.33 -5.57 -12.40
CA SER A 532 -14.11 -5.09 -11.73
C SER A 532 -12.85 -5.88 -12.08
N GLY A 533 -12.97 -7.02 -12.76
CA GLY A 533 -11.85 -7.89 -13.11
C GLY A 533 -12.27 -9.28 -13.54
N GLY A 534 -11.30 -10.16 -13.79
CA GLY A 534 -11.52 -11.57 -14.11
C GLY A 534 -10.87 -12.52 -13.10
N THR A 535 -11.32 -13.77 -13.09
CA THR A 535 -10.69 -14.86 -12.34
C THR A 535 -10.71 -16.17 -13.12
N VAL A 536 -9.78 -17.08 -12.79
CA VAL A 536 -9.71 -18.42 -13.38
C VAL A 536 -10.30 -19.41 -12.37
N LEU A 537 -11.33 -20.15 -12.79
CA LEU A 537 -11.98 -21.17 -12.00
C LEU A 537 -11.17 -22.47 -11.97
N GLY A 538 -11.48 -23.36 -11.02
CA GLY A 538 -10.77 -24.64 -10.88
C GLY A 538 -10.91 -25.59 -12.07
N ASP A 539 -11.88 -25.36 -12.96
CA ASP A 539 -12.02 -26.10 -14.22
C ASP A 539 -11.26 -25.46 -15.39
N GLY A 540 -10.57 -24.34 -15.15
CA GLY A 540 -9.82 -23.57 -16.14
C GLY A 540 -10.64 -22.52 -16.89
N ASN A 541 -11.95 -22.43 -16.66
CA ASN A 541 -12.79 -21.41 -17.28
C ASN A 541 -12.57 -20.03 -16.63
N ILE A 542 -12.79 -18.97 -17.41
CA ILE A 542 -12.69 -17.59 -16.92
C ILE A 542 -14.06 -17.16 -16.40
N SER A 543 -14.10 -16.54 -15.24
CA SER A 543 -15.29 -15.93 -14.65
C SER A 543 -15.05 -14.44 -14.40
N MET A 544 -16.09 -13.64 -14.62
CA MET A 544 -16.03 -12.19 -14.40
C MET A 544 -16.40 -11.83 -12.97
N ILE A 545 -15.69 -10.86 -12.41
CA ILE A 545 -15.94 -10.33 -11.07
C ILE A 545 -16.85 -9.10 -11.18
N VAL A 546 -17.98 -9.14 -10.47
CA VAL A 546 -19.03 -8.13 -10.55
C VAL A 546 -18.65 -6.88 -9.77
N ASP A 547 -18.71 -5.72 -10.42
CA ASP A 547 -18.65 -4.40 -9.76
C ASP A 547 -20.05 -3.99 -9.28
N ILE A 548 -20.29 -4.23 -7.99
CA ILE A 548 -21.53 -3.88 -7.29
C ILE A 548 -21.81 -2.37 -7.36
N GLY A 549 -20.77 -1.53 -7.23
CA GLY A 549 -20.93 -0.08 -7.22
C GLY A 549 -21.43 0.43 -8.58
N SER A 550 -20.83 -0.07 -9.66
CA SER A 550 -21.21 0.27 -11.03
C SER A 550 -22.67 -0.13 -11.31
N ILE A 551 -23.08 -1.35 -10.95
CA ILE A 551 -24.45 -1.83 -11.18
C ILE A 551 -25.48 -1.03 -10.38
N LEU A 552 -25.25 -0.80 -9.09
CA LEU A 552 -26.18 -0.04 -8.23
C LEU A 552 -26.26 1.45 -8.62
N SER A 553 -25.28 1.98 -9.34
CA SER A 553 -25.29 3.35 -9.83
C SER A 553 -26.01 3.52 -11.17
N GLY A 554 -26.49 2.43 -11.77
CA GLY A 554 -27.23 2.46 -13.04
C GLY A 554 -26.35 2.69 -14.26
N GLY A 555 -25.05 2.34 -14.18
CA GLY A 555 -24.16 2.33 -15.33
C GLY A 555 -24.64 1.30 -16.35
N LYS A 556 -25.49 1.69 -17.29
CA LYS A 556 -25.91 0.81 -18.38
C LYS A 556 -24.70 0.53 -19.27
N SER A 557 -24.46 -0.75 -19.57
CA SER A 557 -23.53 -1.18 -20.63
C SER A 557 -23.99 -0.74 -22.01
#